data_AF-A0A7S1A5Z6-F1
#
_entry.id   AF-A0A7S1A5Z6-F1
#
_cell.length_a   1.000
_cell.length_b   1.000
_cell.length_c   1.000
_cell.angle_alpha   90.00
_cell.angle_beta   90.00
_cell.angle_gamma   90.00
#
_symmetry.space_group_name_H-M   'P 1'
#
loop_
_entity.id
_entity.type
_entity.pdbx_description
1 polymer ?
#
loop_
_entity_poly.entity_id
_entity_poly.type
_entity_poly.pdbx_seq_one_letter_code
_entity_poly.pdbx_strand_id
1 'polypeptide(L)'
;MSAGLVLVKRPRRWATPSARCASCLAGFCTWGQRVLEFALVASYMKAFDWVWRNPFCNMCFSCGCWFNWAGWWGPGGTTYCNVHNKHGPQCPWCIIAMTWSPVWLFLGNHLVVAVCLLAWVHLLRKRVRIGCRTVLPMAVWFVYSFVSALIFFMGSDYPYFLMFDLSKGWRPIDWNRTNTIPDDLGM
;
A
#
# COMPACT_ATOMS: atom_id res chain seq x y z
N MET A 1 -42.03 76.44 -22.62
CA MET A 1 -41.36 75.18 -22.99
C MET A 1 -41.05 74.44 -21.71
N SER A 2 -41.86 73.42 -21.38
CA SER A 2 -41.80 72.72 -20.09
C SER A 2 -40.88 71.50 -20.22
N ALA A 3 -39.78 71.49 -19.49
CA ALA A 3 -38.85 70.36 -19.45
C ALA A 3 -39.45 69.21 -18.63
N GLY A 4 -39.83 68.13 -19.33
CA GLY A 4 -40.32 66.90 -18.71
C GLY A 4 -39.17 66.12 -18.06
N LEU A 5 -39.19 66.03 -16.74
CA LEU A 5 -38.23 65.23 -15.96
C LEU A 5 -38.56 63.74 -16.13
N VAL A 6 -37.78 63.04 -16.96
CA VAL A 6 -37.92 61.59 -17.14
C VAL A 6 -37.29 60.87 -15.95
N LEU A 7 -38.14 60.32 -15.08
CA LEU A 7 -37.75 59.50 -13.93
C LEU A 7 -37.19 58.16 -14.42
N VAL A 8 -35.86 58.08 -14.55
CA VAL A 8 -35.14 56.84 -14.87
C VAL A 8 -35.26 55.89 -13.67
N LYS A 9 -36.06 54.83 -13.83
CA LYS A 9 -36.24 53.75 -12.86
C LYS A 9 -34.89 53.06 -12.64
N ARG A 10 -34.28 53.24 -11.46
CA ARG A 10 -33.02 52.54 -11.12
C ARG A 10 -33.22 51.02 -11.17
N PRO A 11 -32.33 50.27 -11.84
CA PRO A 11 -32.44 48.82 -11.90
C PRO A 11 -32.33 48.24 -10.48
N ARG A 12 -33.24 47.31 -10.15
CA ARG A 12 -33.19 46.55 -8.89
C ARG A 12 -31.84 45.84 -8.83
N ARG A 13 -30.98 46.24 -7.88
CA ARG A 13 -29.80 45.46 -7.52
C ARG A 13 -30.28 44.16 -6.90
N TRP A 14 -30.09 43.06 -7.62
CA TRP A 14 -30.25 41.72 -7.07
C TRP A 14 -29.32 41.60 -5.87
N ALA A 15 -29.89 41.27 -4.71
CA ALA A 15 -29.11 41.06 -3.50
C ALA A 15 -28.12 39.91 -3.76
N THR A 16 -26.83 40.24 -3.78
CA THR A 16 -25.78 39.23 -3.80
C THR A 16 -25.99 38.29 -2.61
N PRO A 17 -25.97 36.96 -2.81
CA PRO A 17 -26.11 36.02 -1.70
C PRO A 17 -25.10 36.39 -0.61
N SER A 18 -25.56 36.42 0.64
CA SER A 18 -24.73 36.85 1.76
C SER A 18 -23.44 36.03 1.80
N ALA A 19 -22.31 36.67 2.08
CA ALA A 19 -20.98 36.04 2.09
C ALA A 19 -20.92 34.75 2.95
N ARG A 20 -21.81 34.64 3.96
CA ARG A 20 -21.99 33.43 4.78
C ARG A 20 -22.51 32.21 3.99
N CYS A 21 -23.43 32.39 3.04
CA CYS A 21 -23.90 31.28 2.20
C CYS A 21 -22.80 30.78 1.25
N ALA A 22 -22.02 31.70 0.66
CA ALA A 22 -20.92 31.36 -0.22
C ALA A 22 -19.79 30.59 0.52
N SER A 23 -19.47 30.97 1.77
CA SER A 23 -18.46 30.26 2.57
C SER A 23 -18.90 28.86 2.99
N CYS A 24 -20.19 28.65 3.30
CA CYS A 24 -20.71 27.33 3.66
C CYS A 24 -20.67 26.36 2.47
N LEU A 25 -21.11 26.80 1.28
CA LEU A 25 -21.07 25.99 0.05
C LEU A 25 -19.63 25.65 -0.38
N ALA A 26 -18.70 26.59 -0.23
CA ALA A 26 -17.27 26.34 -0.48
C ALA A 26 -16.70 25.28 0.50
N GLY A 27 -17.08 25.34 1.77
CA GLY A 27 -16.69 24.35 2.78
C GLY A 27 -17.15 22.93 2.44
N PHE A 28 -18.43 22.76 2.10
CA PHE A 28 -18.98 21.44 1.71
C PHE A 28 -18.31 20.87 0.45
N CYS A 29 -18.04 21.72 -0.55
CA CYS A 29 -17.36 21.30 -1.77
C CYS A 29 -15.91 20.82 -1.48
N THR A 30 -15.19 21.52 -0.59
CA THR A 30 -13.85 21.09 -0.18
C THR A 30 -13.83 19.81 0.64
N TRP A 31 -14.83 19.58 1.50
CA TRP A 31 -14.91 18.34 2.29
C TRP A 31 -15.17 17.13 1.39
N GLY A 32 -16.15 17.22 0.47
CA GLY A 32 -16.44 16.15 -0.49
C GLY A 32 -15.23 15.80 -1.36
N GLN A 33 -14.49 16.83 -1.82
CA GLN A 33 -13.25 16.61 -2.56
C GLN A 33 -12.19 15.86 -1.74
N ARG A 34 -12.03 16.17 -0.44
CA ARG A 34 -11.06 15.50 0.43
C ARG A 34 -11.44 14.06 0.74
N VAL A 35 -12.73 13.79 0.94
CA VAL A 35 -13.23 12.41 1.13
C VAL A 35 -12.98 11.58 -0.13
N LEU A 36 -13.25 12.14 -1.31
CA LEU A 36 -12.96 11.47 -2.58
C LEU A 36 -11.45 11.26 -2.79
N GLU A 37 -10.62 12.26 -2.52
CA GLU A 37 -9.15 12.16 -2.60
C GLU A 37 -8.63 11.05 -1.66
N PHE A 38 -9.15 11.00 -0.43
CA PHE A 38 -8.82 9.96 0.54
C PHE A 38 -9.21 8.56 0.06
N ALA A 39 -10.45 8.38 -0.41
CA ALA A 39 -10.95 7.10 -0.88
C ALA A 39 -10.10 6.60 -2.07
N LEU A 40 -9.81 7.47 -3.04
CA LEU A 40 -8.97 7.13 -4.19
C LEU A 40 -7.56 6.72 -3.77
N VAL A 41 -6.92 7.46 -2.85
CA VAL A 41 -5.58 7.14 -2.37
C VAL A 41 -5.57 5.84 -1.56
N ALA A 42 -6.57 5.62 -0.70
CA ALA A 42 -6.70 4.38 0.08
C ALA A 42 -6.89 3.16 -0.83
N SER A 43 -7.82 3.23 -1.79
CA SER A 43 -8.06 2.17 -2.78
C SER A 43 -6.82 1.91 -3.63
N TYR A 44 -6.14 2.98 -4.08
CA TYR A 44 -4.91 2.89 -4.84
C TYR A 44 -3.79 2.19 -4.06
N MET A 45 -3.58 2.57 -2.79
CA MET A 45 -2.58 1.94 -1.92
C MET A 45 -2.92 0.49 -1.62
N LYS A 46 -4.20 0.15 -1.44
CA LYS A 46 -4.61 -1.24 -1.23
C LYS A 46 -4.38 -2.10 -2.47
N ALA A 47 -4.67 -1.57 -3.66
CA ALA A 47 -4.39 -2.24 -4.92
C ALA A 47 -2.88 -2.41 -5.13
N PHE A 48 -2.08 -1.37 -4.87
CA PHE A 48 -0.62 -1.42 -4.96
C PHE A 48 -0.04 -2.49 -4.04
N ASP A 49 -0.44 -2.49 -2.77
CA ASP A 49 -0.05 -3.50 -1.79
C ASP A 49 -0.42 -4.91 -2.25
N TRP A 50 -1.65 -5.11 -2.75
CA TRP A 50 -2.10 -6.41 -3.23
C TRP A 50 -1.30 -6.93 -4.44
N VAL A 51 -0.86 -6.04 -5.33
CA VAL A 51 -0.04 -6.40 -6.50
C VAL A 51 1.39 -6.72 -6.09
N TRP A 52 2.01 -5.89 -5.26
CA TRP A 52 3.46 -5.92 -5.03
C TRP A 52 3.91 -6.69 -3.79
N ARG A 53 3.02 -6.94 -2.81
CA ARG A 53 3.37 -7.65 -1.57
C ARG A 53 4.04 -9.00 -1.81
N ASN A 54 3.51 -9.82 -2.70
CA ASN A 54 4.05 -11.16 -2.94
C ASN A 54 5.36 -11.15 -3.75
N PRO A 55 5.46 -10.41 -4.89
CA PRO A 55 6.75 -10.24 -5.57
C PRO A 55 7.83 -9.66 -4.66
N PHE A 56 7.49 -8.69 -3.82
CA PHE A 56 8.43 -8.11 -2.86
C PHE A 56 8.84 -9.12 -1.79
N CYS A 57 7.91 -9.92 -1.27
CA CYS A 57 8.22 -11.05 -0.39
C CYS A 57 9.20 -12.04 -1.05
N ASN A 58 8.97 -12.41 -2.31
CA ASN A 58 9.88 -13.27 -3.06
C ASN A 58 11.24 -12.61 -3.31
N MET A 59 11.27 -11.31 -3.59
CA MET A 59 12.53 -10.57 -3.73
C MET A 59 13.33 -10.59 -2.43
N CYS A 60 12.68 -10.40 -1.28
CA CYS A 60 13.32 -10.40 0.02
C CYS A 60 13.72 -11.81 0.49
N PHE A 61 12.88 -12.82 0.33
CA PHE A 61 13.08 -14.13 0.96
C PHE A 61 13.34 -15.27 -0.04
N SER A 62 13.37 -14.97 -1.33
CA SER A 62 13.46 -15.94 -2.42
C SER A 62 12.45 -17.08 -2.28
N CYS A 63 11.29 -16.83 -1.67
CA CYS A 63 10.39 -17.85 -1.16
C CYS A 63 9.51 -18.54 -2.22
N GLY A 64 9.51 -18.07 -3.46
CA GLY A 64 8.63 -18.58 -4.54
C GLY A 64 7.28 -17.87 -4.64
N CYS A 65 7.01 -16.84 -3.83
CA CYS A 65 5.80 -16.03 -3.97
C CYS A 65 5.71 -15.36 -5.35
N TRP A 66 4.50 -15.31 -5.90
CA TRP A 66 4.23 -14.67 -7.17
C TRP A 66 3.04 -13.71 -7.07
N PHE A 67 2.77 -12.95 -8.13
CA PHE A 67 1.66 -12.01 -8.16
C PHE A 67 0.33 -12.69 -7.78
N ASN A 68 -0.47 -12.05 -6.92
CA ASN A 68 -1.78 -12.59 -6.52
C ASN A 68 -2.70 -12.85 -7.71
N TRP A 69 -2.69 -11.95 -8.70
CA TRP A 69 -3.51 -12.06 -9.91
C TRP A 69 -3.00 -13.08 -10.93
N ALA A 70 -1.78 -13.61 -10.78
CA ALA A 70 -1.32 -14.71 -11.63
C ALA A 70 -2.19 -15.97 -11.47
N GLY A 71 -2.93 -16.06 -10.36
CA GLY A 71 -4.00 -17.03 -10.12
C GLY A 71 -5.03 -17.12 -11.25
N TRP A 72 -5.22 -16.04 -12.00
CA TRP A 72 -6.12 -16.01 -13.16
C TRP A 72 -5.59 -16.89 -14.31
N TRP A 73 -4.27 -16.96 -14.50
CA TRP A 73 -3.62 -17.59 -15.65
C TRP A 73 -2.86 -18.88 -15.29
N GLY A 74 -2.89 -19.30 -14.03
CA GLY A 74 -2.16 -20.46 -13.48
C GLY A 74 -2.09 -20.38 -11.95
N PRO A 75 -1.28 -21.22 -11.27
CA PRO A 75 -1.12 -21.11 -9.83
C PRO A 75 -0.37 -19.81 -9.51
N GLY A 76 -0.95 -18.98 -8.64
CA GLY A 76 -0.44 -17.65 -8.32
C GLY A 76 -0.43 -17.37 -6.83
N GLY A 77 -0.03 -16.16 -6.47
CA GLY A 77 0.01 -15.76 -5.07
C GLY A 77 1.04 -16.56 -4.27
N THR A 78 0.57 -17.38 -3.33
CA THR A 78 1.42 -18.18 -2.44
C THR A 78 1.51 -19.65 -2.81
N THR A 79 0.89 -20.11 -3.91
CA THR A 79 0.81 -21.56 -4.22
C THR A 79 2.18 -22.23 -4.37
N TYR A 80 3.17 -21.52 -4.89
CA TYR A 80 4.56 -21.99 -5.00
C TYR A 80 5.47 -21.49 -3.88
N CYS A 81 4.89 -20.86 -2.86
CA CYS A 81 5.65 -20.35 -1.74
C CYS A 81 6.13 -21.52 -0.86
N ASN A 82 7.38 -21.47 -0.44
CA ASN A 82 7.98 -22.41 0.50
C ASN A 82 7.32 -22.40 1.89
N VAL A 83 6.36 -21.51 2.15
CA VAL A 83 5.48 -21.62 3.32
C VAL A 83 4.76 -22.98 3.34
N HIS A 84 4.54 -23.59 2.17
CA HIS A 84 3.93 -24.92 2.03
C HIS A 84 4.94 -26.07 2.19
N ASN A 85 6.24 -25.79 2.33
CA ASN A 85 7.23 -26.83 2.56
C ASN A 85 7.02 -27.43 3.96
N LYS A 86 6.79 -28.76 4.01
CA LYS A 86 6.64 -29.50 5.26
C LYS A 86 7.96 -29.76 5.97
N HIS A 87 9.05 -29.82 5.20
CA HIS A 87 10.37 -30.21 5.67
C HIS A 87 11.38 -29.19 5.14
N GLY A 88 11.58 -28.10 5.88
CA GLY A 88 12.53 -27.06 5.53
C GLY A 88 12.15 -25.68 6.10
N PRO A 89 12.98 -24.66 5.84
CA PRO A 89 12.69 -23.31 6.29
C PRO A 89 11.48 -22.75 5.55
N GLN A 90 10.47 -22.32 6.31
CA GLN A 90 9.27 -21.66 5.80
C GLN A 90 9.47 -20.15 5.78
N CYS A 91 8.97 -19.46 4.75
CA CYS A 91 9.11 -18.01 4.64
C CYS A 91 8.53 -17.30 5.89
N PRO A 92 9.35 -16.49 6.60
CA PRO A 92 8.93 -15.87 7.84
C PRO A 92 7.85 -14.81 7.61
N TRP A 93 7.82 -14.17 6.43
CA TRP A 93 6.74 -13.25 6.08
C TRP A 93 5.40 -13.97 5.91
N CYS A 94 5.39 -15.06 5.13
CA CYS A 94 4.16 -15.76 4.79
C CYS A 94 3.60 -16.59 5.96
N ILE A 95 4.47 -17.19 6.77
CA ILE A 95 4.05 -18.05 7.89
C ILE A 95 3.37 -17.27 9.01
N ILE A 96 3.74 -16.00 9.21
CA ILE A 96 3.14 -15.14 10.23
C ILE A 96 1.64 -14.98 9.98
N ALA A 97 1.24 -14.87 8.72
CA ALA A 97 -0.16 -14.81 8.35
C ALA A 97 -0.93 -16.11 8.67
N MET A 98 -0.25 -17.24 8.85
CA MET A 98 -0.88 -18.53 9.17
C MET A 98 -0.83 -18.86 10.66
N THR A 99 0.19 -18.38 11.37
CA THR A 99 0.48 -18.76 12.75
C THR A 99 0.05 -17.72 13.78
N TRP A 100 -0.02 -16.44 13.40
CA TRP A 100 -0.35 -15.38 14.37
C TRP A 100 -1.86 -15.20 14.50
N SER A 101 -2.27 -14.61 15.62
CA SER A 101 -3.70 -14.37 15.90
C SER A 101 -4.34 -13.52 14.79
N PRO A 102 -5.67 -13.66 14.57
CA PRO A 102 -6.40 -12.85 13.58
C PRO A 102 -6.21 -11.33 13.74
N VAL A 103 -5.96 -10.86 14.96
CA VAL A 103 -5.66 -9.46 15.26
C VAL A 103 -4.36 -9.03 14.59
N TRP A 104 -3.30 -9.84 14.71
CA TRP A 104 -2.02 -9.53 14.09
C TRP A 104 -2.05 -9.63 12.57
N LEU A 105 -2.83 -10.57 12.04
CA LEU A 105 -3.13 -10.66 10.62
C LEU A 105 -3.77 -9.38 10.09
N PHE A 106 -4.78 -8.88 10.82
CA PHE A 106 -5.43 -7.62 10.51
C PHE A 106 -4.44 -6.45 10.58
N LEU A 107 -3.66 -6.36 11.66
CA LEU A 107 -2.62 -5.34 11.77
C LEU A 107 -1.58 -5.46 10.64
N GLY A 108 -1.02 -6.62 10.33
CA GLY A 108 -0.02 -6.77 9.27
C GLY A 108 -0.55 -6.43 7.86
N ASN A 109 -1.83 -6.69 7.59
CA ASN A 109 -2.46 -6.38 6.31
C ASN A 109 -2.89 -4.91 6.16
N HIS A 110 -3.17 -4.23 7.27
CA HIS A 110 -3.73 -2.87 7.25
C HIS A 110 -2.77 -1.80 7.78
N LEU A 111 -1.75 -2.16 8.57
CA LEU A 111 -0.80 -1.23 9.16
C LEU A 111 0.03 -0.53 8.09
N VAL A 112 0.49 -1.24 7.05
CA VAL A 112 1.22 -0.59 5.94
C VAL A 112 0.35 0.45 5.23
N VAL A 113 -0.93 0.15 5.00
CA VAL A 113 -1.88 1.09 4.38
C VAL A 113 -2.13 2.27 5.31
N ALA A 114 -2.28 2.03 6.62
CA ALA A 114 -2.45 3.08 7.62
C ALA A 114 -1.24 4.02 7.66
N VAL A 115 -0.01 3.49 7.65
CA VAL A 115 1.23 4.28 7.60
C VAL A 115 1.31 5.12 6.33
N CYS A 116 0.95 4.54 5.18
CA CYS A 116 0.85 5.27 3.91
C CYS A 116 -0.19 6.40 3.95
N LEU A 117 -1.35 6.17 4.57
CA LEU A 117 -2.39 7.18 4.75
C LEU A 117 -1.96 8.29 5.72
N LEU A 118 -1.23 7.97 6.78
CA LEU A 118 -0.66 8.97 7.69
C LEU A 118 0.36 9.86 6.96
N ALA A 119 1.21 9.29 6.10
CA ALA A 119 2.11 10.05 5.24
C ALA A 119 1.33 10.97 4.28
N TRP A 120 0.25 10.48 3.68
CA TRP A 120 -0.62 11.30 2.84
C TRP A 120 -1.28 12.45 3.62
N VAL A 121 -1.84 12.20 4.82
CA VAL A 121 -2.41 13.25 5.69
C VAL A 121 -1.35 14.28 6.07
N HIS A 122 -0.12 13.86 6.34
CA HIS A 122 0.99 14.77 6.60
C HIS A 122 1.25 15.70 5.40
N LEU A 123 1.29 15.16 4.18
CA LEU A 123 1.49 15.94 2.96
C LEU A 123 0.30 16.85 2.61
N LEU A 124 -0.93 16.45 2.94
CA LEU A 124 -2.11 17.31 2.84
C LEU A 124 -1.92 18.59 3.67
N ARG A 125 -1.49 18.43 4.93
CA ARG A 125 -1.26 19.57 5.84
C ARG A 125 -0.18 20.52 5.32
N LYS A 126 0.83 19.98 4.63
CA LYS A 126 1.92 20.75 4.00
C LYS A 126 1.56 21.37 2.64
N ARG A 127 0.33 21.19 2.16
CA ARG A 127 -0.16 21.71 0.86
C ARG A 127 0.71 21.31 -0.34
N VAL A 128 1.37 20.15 -0.28
CA VAL A 128 2.21 19.63 -1.37
C VAL A 128 1.36 19.34 -2.61
N ARG A 129 1.95 19.40 -3.82
CA ARG A 129 1.26 19.04 -5.07
C ARG A 129 0.71 17.61 -5.03
N ILE A 130 -0.44 17.39 -5.69
CA ILE A 130 -1.16 16.11 -5.69
C ILE A 130 -0.30 14.93 -6.18
N GLY A 131 0.57 15.14 -7.18
CA GLY A 131 1.46 14.09 -7.69
C GLY A 131 2.44 13.57 -6.63
N CYS A 132 3.02 14.43 -5.80
CA CYS A 132 3.90 13.97 -4.72
C CYS A 132 3.11 13.23 -3.63
N ARG A 133 1.82 13.58 -3.45
CA ARG A 133 0.94 12.93 -2.47
C ARG A 133 0.57 11.50 -2.85
N THR A 134 0.59 11.17 -4.13
CA THR A 134 0.32 9.80 -4.60
C THR A 134 1.59 8.97 -4.68
N VAL A 135 2.73 9.58 -5.01
CA VAL A 135 4.03 8.89 -5.13
C VAL A 135 4.68 8.61 -3.77
N LEU A 136 4.66 9.56 -2.83
CA LEU A 136 5.35 9.38 -1.54
C LEU A 136 4.82 8.17 -0.74
N PRO A 137 3.51 7.89 -0.66
CA PRO A 137 3.01 6.67 -0.03
C PRO A 137 3.61 5.38 -0.59
N MET A 138 3.96 5.31 -1.88
CA MET A 138 4.66 4.14 -2.44
C MET A 138 6.08 4.01 -1.89
N ALA A 139 6.82 5.12 -1.80
CA ALA A 139 8.16 5.10 -1.19
C ALA A 139 8.09 4.67 0.29
N VAL A 140 7.10 5.17 1.02
CA VAL A 140 6.84 4.76 2.41
C VAL A 140 6.51 3.27 2.50
N TRP A 141 5.70 2.75 1.57
CA TRP A 141 5.40 1.30 1.49
C TRP A 141 6.69 0.49 1.31
N PHE A 142 7.58 0.89 0.40
CA PHE A 142 8.85 0.18 0.18
C PHE A 142 9.74 0.18 1.43
N VAL A 143 9.93 1.35 2.06
CA VAL A 143 10.76 1.48 3.27
C VAL A 143 10.18 0.64 4.41
N TYR A 144 8.88 0.75 4.66
CA TYR A 144 8.19 -0.02 5.70
C TYR A 144 8.30 -1.53 5.46
N SER A 145 8.03 -1.96 4.23
CA SER A 145 8.07 -3.37 3.82
C SER A 145 9.48 -3.94 3.92
N PHE A 146 10.50 -3.17 3.53
CA PHE A 146 11.89 -3.55 3.68
C PHE A 146 12.31 -3.71 5.14
N VAL A 147 11.99 -2.73 5.99
CA VAL A 147 12.31 -2.79 7.43
C VAL A 147 11.60 -3.97 8.09
N SER A 148 10.34 -4.22 7.72
CA SER A 148 9.58 -5.38 8.21
C SER A 148 10.22 -6.70 7.78
N ALA A 149 10.62 -6.82 6.51
CA ALA A 149 11.35 -7.98 6.01
C ALA A 149 12.67 -8.19 6.77
N LEU A 150 13.42 -7.12 7.03
CA LEU A 150 14.67 -7.18 7.79
C LEU A 150 14.43 -7.64 9.23
N ILE A 151 13.40 -7.14 9.91
CA ILE A 151 13.03 -7.56 11.26
C ILE A 151 12.66 -9.05 11.28
N PHE A 152 11.86 -9.52 10.32
CA PHE A 152 11.51 -10.94 10.22
C PHE A 152 12.71 -11.82 9.91
N PHE A 153 13.62 -11.36 9.06
CA PHE A 153 14.86 -12.04 8.79
C PHE A 153 15.71 -12.16 10.06
N MET A 154 15.93 -11.06 10.80
CA MET A 154 16.68 -11.08 12.06
C MET A 154 16.02 -11.90 13.16
N GLY A 155 14.69 -12.02 13.14
CA GLY A 155 13.90 -12.77 14.12
C GLY A 155 13.63 -14.23 13.74
N SER A 156 14.21 -14.74 12.65
CA SER A 156 14.01 -16.11 12.20
C SER A 156 15.33 -16.76 11.78
N ASP A 157 15.39 -18.09 11.80
CA ASP A 157 16.54 -18.86 11.30
C ASP A 157 16.48 -19.04 9.76
N TYR A 158 15.81 -18.12 9.06
CA TYR A 158 15.58 -18.25 7.63
C TYR A 158 16.84 -17.85 6.84
N PRO A 159 17.38 -18.71 5.96
CA PRO A 159 18.75 -18.53 5.44
C PRO A 159 18.88 -17.54 4.27
N TYR A 160 17.76 -17.04 3.73
CA TYR A 160 17.75 -16.25 2.48
C TYR A 160 17.27 -14.81 2.72
N PHE A 161 18.05 -13.82 2.27
CA PHE A 161 17.66 -12.41 2.26
C PHE A 161 18.16 -11.69 1.00
N LEU A 162 17.27 -10.98 0.27
CA LEU A 162 17.57 -10.23 -0.95
C LEU A 162 18.31 -11.05 -2.02
N MET A 163 17.91 -12.31 -2.22
CA MET A 163 18.57 -13.28 -3.12
C MET A 163 19.99 -13.69 -2.71
N PHE A 164 20.50 -13.22 -1.57
CA PHE A 164 21.71 -13.74 -0.97
C PHE A 164 21.36 -14.96 -0.11
N ASP A 165 21.96 -16.10 -0.45
CA ASP A 165 22.01 -17.26 0.42
C ASP A 165 23.23 -17.12 1.34
N LEU A 166 22.97 -16.84 2.62
CA LEU A 166 24.02 -16.70 3.62
C LEU A 166 24.76 -18.00 3.90
N SER A 167 24.19 -19.15 3.52
CA SER A 167 24.78 -20.47 3.77
C SER A 167 25.71 -20.95 2.64
N LYS A 168 25.46 -20.57 1.38
CA LYS A 168 26.16 -21.15 0.21
C LYS A 168 26.56 -20.17 -0.91
N GLY A 169 26.45 -18.84 -0.72
CA GLY A 169 26.76 -17.83 -1.74
C GLY A 169 25.67 -17.70 -2.81
N TRP A 170 25.84 -16.87 -3.85
CA TRP A 170 24.82 -16.67 -4.89
C TRP A 170 24.51 -17.97 -5.67
N ARG A 171 23.39 -18.64 -5.36
CA ARG A 171 22.80 -19.70 -6.18
C ARG A 171 21.29 -19.46 -6.35
N PRO A 172 20.74 -19.55 -7.57
CA PRO A 172 19.28 -19.56 -7.75
C PRO A 172 18.69 -20.76 -7.01
N ILE A 173 17.74 -20.52 -6.09
CA ILE A 173 17.08 -21.59 -5.34
C ILE A 173 16.09 -22.29 -6.26
N ASP A 174 16.32 -23.57 -6.53
CA ASP A 174 15.40 -24.42 -7.27
C ASP A 174 14.41 -25.08 -6.31
N TRP A 175 13.26 -24.42 -6.11
CA TRP A 175 12.18 -24.94 -5.26
C TRP A 175 11.53 -26.21 -5.81
N ASN A 176 11.74 -26.56 -7.09
CA ASN A 176 11.31 -27.87 -7.60
C ASN A 176 12.23 -28.99 -7.08
N ARG A 177 13.48 -28.70 -6.70
CA ARG A 177 14.41 -29.66 -6.08
C ARG A 177 14.40 -29.65 -4.56
N THR A 178 14.13 -28.51 -3.90
CA THR A 178 14.33 -28.37 -2.44
C THR A 178 13.10 -28.64 -1.56
N ASN A 179 12.01 -29.19 -2.12
CA ASN A 179 10.99 -29.84 -1.29
C ASN A 179 11.50 -31.15 -0.65
N THR A 180 12.63 -31.66 -1.14
CA THR A 180 13.48 -32.62 -0.43
C THR A 180 14.64 -31.83 0.16
N ILE A 181 14.85 -31.96 1.48
CA ILE A 181 16.10 -31.53 2.13
C ILE A 181 17.23 -32.07 1.25
N PRO A 182 18.17 -31.23 0.77
CA PRO A 182 19.32 -31.74 0.05
C PRO A 182 20.01 -32.79 0.94
N ASP A 183 20.19 -34.02 0.44
CA ASP A 183 20.78 -35.12 1.23
C ASP A 183 22.17 -34.75 1.79
N ASP A 184 22.81 -33.71 1.26
CA ASP A 184 24.07 -33.10 1.73
C ASP A 184 23.93 -32.20 2.98
N LEU A 185 22.71 -31.94 3.46
CA LEU A 185 22.44 -31.31 4.76
C LEU A 185 21.98 -32.34 5.81
N GLY A 186 22.20 -33.63 5.54
CA GLY A 186 21.97 -34.73 6.46
C GLY A 186 22.68 -34.54 7.79
N MET A 187 21.90 -34.18 8.81
CA MET A 187 22.05 -34.75 10.15
C MET A 187 21.51 -36.18 10.14
#